data_AF-A0A354EH24-F1
#
_entry.id   AF-A0A354EH24-F1
#
_cell.length_a   1.000
_cell.length_b   1.000
_cell.length_c   1.000
_cell.angle_alpha   90.00
_cell.angle_beta   90.00
_cell.angle_gamma   90.00
#
_symmetry.space_group_name_H-M   'P 1'
#
loop_
_entity.id
_entity.type
_entity.pdbx_description
1 polymer ?
#
loop_
_entity_poly.entity_id
_entity_poly.type
_entity_poly.pdbx_seq_one_letter_code
_entity_poly.pdbx_strand_id
1 'polypeptide(L)'
;MNNIILNSILLLLIIFFSAFAAYSRDSVVADKQGQQNTVSREIGITEEADTNPSRGKNASNTIDGLTDRDSEDEFVQKAEQGDAAAQYALGTKYKNGQGVEQNYQEALKWYTKSADQGFADAQVILGAMYYAGQGVGQDKVMAFAWWSKAALQGNEAAQKSLNMLCAESPWACKQEKSLKSNGFHEEADSVPPR
;
A
#
# COMPACT_ATOMS: atom_id res chain seq x y z
N MET A 1 17.29 45.71 32.76
CA MET A 1 17.89 44.36 32.79
C MET A 1 17.33 43.42 31.71
N ASN A 2 16.18 43.72 31.08
CA ASN A 2 15.53 42.77 30.16
C ASN A 2 16.17 42.70 28.74
N ASN A 3 16.73 43.79 28.22
CA ASN A 3 17.29 43.79 26.85
C ASN A 3 18.63 43.04 26.72
N ILE A 4 19.39 42.92 27.81
CA ILE A 4 20.68 42.21 27.81
C ILE A 4 20.45 40.70 27.76
N ILE A 5 19.48 40.20 28.52
CA ILE A 5 19.12 38.77 28.56
C ILE A 5 18.52 38.34 27.21
N LEU A 6 17.67 39.18 26.59
CA LEU A 6 17.06 38.88 25.30
C LEU A 6 18.10 38.80 24.16
N ASN A 7 19.09 39.69 24.14
CA ASN A 7 20.17 39.67 23.14
C ASN A 7 21.11 38.47 23.32
N SER A 8 21.37 38.04 24.56
CA SER A 8 22.18 36.84 24.81
C SER A 8 21.51 35.55 24.33
N ILE A 9 20.18 35.43 24.45
CA ILE A 9 19.44 34.25 23.97
C ILE A 9 19.40 34.22 22.43
N LEU A 10 19.22 35.36 21.78
CA LEU A 10 19.21 35.45 20.32
C LEU A 10 20.57 35.08 19.70
N LEU A 11 21.68 35.49 20.33
CA LEU A 11 23.03 35.15 19.85
C LEU A 11 23.33 33.64 19.93
N LEU A 12 22.83 32.96 20.98
CA LEU A 12 23.02 31.52 21.15
C LEU A 12 22.22 30.69 20.11
N LEU A 13 21.02 31.14 19.74
CA LEU A 13 20.21 30.46 18.72
C LEU A 13 20.82 30.58 17.31
N ILE A 14 21.45 31.71 16.99
CA ILE A 14 22.13 31.92 15.69
C ILE A 14 23.35 31.00 15.56
N ILE A 15 24.14 30.84 16.63
CA ILE A 15 25.30 29.94 16.64
C ILE A 15 24.84 28.48 16.44
N PHE A 16 23.75 28.06 17.11
CA PHE A 16 23.18 26.73 16.94
C PHE A 16 22.68 26.45 15.51
N PHE A 17 22.05 27.44 14.86
CA PHE A 17 21.61 27.31 13.46
C PHE A 17 22.78 27.22 12.46
N SER A 18 23.89 27.91 12.73
CA SER A 18 25.08 27.85 11.86
C SER A 18 25.85 26.53 11.95
N ALA A 19 25.75 25.80 13.07
CA ALA A 19 26.40 24.51 13.26
C ALA A 19 25.68 23.34 12.56
N PHE A 20 24.37 23.47 12.27
CA PHE A 20 23.58 22.40 11.64
C PHE A 20 23.85 22.25 10.13
N ALA A 21 24.33 23.30 9.45
CA ALA A 21 24.62 23.27 8.02
C ALA A 21 26.00 22.66 7.66
N ALA A 22 26.88 22.43 8.64
CA ALA A 22 28.24 21.93 8.42
C ALA A 22 28.41 20.42 8.64
N TYR A 23 27.35 19.69 9.01
CA TYR A 23 27.41 18.25 9.32
C TYR A 23 27.00 17.33 8.14
N SER A 24 26.65 17.87 6.98
CA SER A 24 26.31 17.08 5.79
C SER A 24 27.29 17.33 4.64
N ARG A 25 28.57 17.01 4.86
CA ARG A 25 29.54 16.83 3.78
C ARG A 25 30.71 15.99 4.31
N ASP A 26 30.75 14.70 3.96
CA ASP A 26 31.97 13.95 3.61
C ASP A 26 31.70 12.44 3.56
N SER A 27 31.58 11.90 2.34
CA SER A 27 32.06 10.54 2.00
C SER A 27 32.02 10.32 0.48
N VAL A 28 32.96 10.92 -0.25
CA VAL A 28 33.41 10.36 -1.54
C VAL A 28 34.92 10.34 -1.56
N VAL A 29 35.46 9.13 -1.44
CA VAL A 29 36.87 8.80 -1.61
C VAL A 29 37.20 8.92 -3.09
N ALA A 30 38.23 9.71 -3.41
CA ALA A 30 38.90 9.67 -4.71
C ALA A 30 40.06 8.68 -4.64
N ASP A 31 40.14 7.78 -5.62
CA ASP A 31 41.38 7.14 -6.02
C ASP A 31 41.70 7.53 -7.47
N LYS A 32 43.01 7.66 -7.76
CA LYS A 32 43.59 7.98 -9.05
C LYS A 32 44.49 6.82 -9.44
N GLN A 33 44.36 6.35 -10.69
CA GLN A 33 45.40 5.91 -11.64
C GLN A 33 44.69 5.07 -12.71
N GLY A 34 44.89 5.17 -14.03
CA GLY A 34 45.93 5.77 -14.85
C GLY A 34 45.95 4.97 -16.17
N GLN A 35 46.30 5.62 -17.29
CA GLN A 35 46.49 5.12 -18.66
C GLN A 35 45.28 5.25 -19.60
N GLN A 36 45.28 6.25 -20.50
CA GLN A 36 46.06 6.47 -21.74
C GLN A 36 45.35 5.90 -22.98
N ASN A 37 44.96 6.83 -23.87
CA ASN A 37 44.48 6.63 -25.24
C ASN A 37 45.30 5.62 -26.05
N THR A 38 44.63 4.89 -26.95
CA THR A 38 45.11 4.74 -28.33
C THR A 38 43.96 4.82 -29.33
N VAL A 39 44.24 5.53 -30.43
CA VAL A 39 43.39 5.85 -31.56
C VAL A 39 43.56 4.77 -32.64
N SER A 40 42.45 4.44 -33.31
CA SER A 40 42.32 3.84 -34.65
C SER A 40 42.99 2.51 -34.99
N ARG A 41 42.16 1.57 -35.44
CA ARG A 41 42.39 0.87 -36.71
C ARG A 41 41.07 0.40 -37.30
N GLU A 42 40.61 1.09 -38.34
CA GLU A 42 39.75 0.51 -39.36
C GLU A 42 40.50 -0.65 -40.01
N ILE A 43 39.85 -1.80 -40.10
CA ILE A 43 40.16 -2.81 -41.12
C ILE A 43 38.81 -3.26 -41.66
N GLY A 44 38.48 -2.75 -42.85
CA GLY A 44 37.34 -3.23 -43.61
C GLY A 44 37.57 -4.67 -44.05
N ILE A 45 36.52 -5.47 -43.97
CA ILE A 45 36.36 -6.66 -44.80
C ILE A 45 34.94 -6.63 -45.35
N THR A 46 34.91 -6.83 -46.66
CA THR A 46 33.84 -6.75 -47.65
C THR A 46 32.69 -7.74 -47.43
N GLU A 47 31.52 -7.39 -47.97
CA GLU A 47 30.52 -8.20 -48.73
C GLU A 47 30.39 -9.69 -48.34
N GLU A 48 29.19 -10.23 -48.07
CA GLU A 48 28.16 -10.52 -49.07
C GLU A 48 26.95 -11.20 -48.39
N ALA A 49 25.81 -11.17 -49.09
CA ALA A 49 24.47 -11.66 -48.80
C ALA A 49 24.26 -12.76 -47.74
N ASP A 50 23.27 -12.54 -46.88
CA ASP A 50 22.31 -13.61 -46.56
C ASP A 50 20.93 -13.07 -46.12
N THR A 51 19.94 -13.86 -46.49
CA THR A 51 18.52 -13.57 -46.71
C THR A 51 17.65 -13.28 -45.47
N ASN A 52 16.53 -12.56 -45.69
CA ASN A 52 15.20 -12.65 -45.04
C ASN A 52 14.71 -11.39 -44.24
N PRO A 53 13.72 -10.63 -44.76
CA PRO A 53 13.06 -9.54 -44.03
C PRO A 53 11.91 -10.08 -43.17
N SER A 54 12.22 -10.77 -42.08
CA SER A 54 11.20 -11.30 -41.15
C SER A 54 11.64 -11.24 -39.69
N ARG A 55 12.11 -10.08 -39.21
CA ARG A 55 12.12 -9.82 -37.76
C ARG A 55 12.09 -8.32 -37.45
N GLY A 56 10.92 -7.73 -37.65
CA GLY A 56 10.60 -6.44 -37.07
C GLY A 56 10.53 -6.56 -35.55
N LYS A 57 11.38 -5.76 -34.87
CA LYS A 57 11.39 -5.42 -33.43
C LYS A 57 12.00 -6.46 -32.48
N ASN A 58 13.32 -6.40 -32.30
CA ASN A 58 13.95 -6.41 -30.97
C ASN A 58 15.43 -5.99 -31.05
N ALA A 59 15.68 -4.71 -31.33
CA ALA A 59 16.94 -4.09 -30.96
C ALA A 59 16.65 -2.89 -30.06
N SER A 60 16.31 -3.19 -28.80
CA SER A 60 16.74 -2.31 -27.72
C SER A 60 17.43 -3.17 -26.68
N ASN A 61 18.70 -2.85 -26.57
CA ASN A 61 19.68 -3.38 -25.67
C ASN A 61 19.28 -2.97 -24.25
N THR A 62 18.88 -3.93 -23.41
CA THR A 62 18.85 -3.70 -21.96
C THR A 62 19.45 -4.92 -21.29
N ILE A 63 20.77 -4.88 -21.14
CA ILE A 63 21.50 -5.56 -20.08
C ILE A 63 21.48 -4.57 -18.91
N ASP A 64 20.44 -4.61 -18.07
CA ASP A 64 20.51 -4.04 -16.71
C ASP A 64 19.33 -4.54 -15.86
N GLY A 65 19.61 -4.94 -14.63
CA GLY A 65 18.69 -5.66 -13.74
C GLY A 65 17.52 -4.81 -13.22
N LEU A 66 16.38 -4.88 -13.92
CA LEU A 66 15.13 -4.22 -13.54
C LEU A 66 13.95 -5.23 -13.49
N THR A 67 14.00 -6.23 -12.61
CA THR A 67 12.93 -7.25 -12.57
C THR A 67 12.07 -7.25 -11.30
N ASP A 68 12.37 -6.43 -10.29
CA ASP A 68 11.61 -6.45 -9.03
C ASP A 68 10.88 -5.12 -8.74
N ARG A 69 11.52 -3.95 -8.93
CA ARG A 69 10.91 -2.64 -8.60
C ARG A 69 9.79 -2.24 -9.55
N ASP A 70 9.99 -2.45 -10.84
CA ASP A 70 8.99 -2.11 -11.87
C ASP A 70 7.67 -2.89 -11.68
N SER A 71 7.75 -4.08 -11.06
CA SER A 71 6.57 -4.92 -10.77
C SER A 71 5.73 -4.40 -9.59
N GLU A 72 6.36 -3.75 -8.60
CA GLU A 72 5.63 -3.20 -7.46
C GLU A 72 4.89 -1.92 -7.83
N ASP A 73 5.53 -1.08 -8.65
CA ASP A 73 4.94 0.18 -9.14
C ASP A 73 3.73 -0.10 -10.06
N GLU A 74 3.80 -1.13 -10.90
CA GLU A 74 2.67 -1.56 -11.74
C GLU A 74 1.47 -1.99 -10.89
N PHE A 75 1.71 -2.68 -9.78
CA PHE A 75 0.66 -3.17 -8.91
C PHE A 75 -0.09 -2.04 -8.18
N VAL A 76 0.65 -1.04 -7.68
CA VAL A 76 0.06 0.15 -7.05
C VAL A 76 -0.78 0.92 -8.08
N GLN A 77 -0.27 1.10 -9.29
CA GLN A 77 -1.00 1.76 -10.36
C GLN A 77 -2.33 1.06 -10.68
N LYS A 78 -2.35 -0.29 -10.72
CA LYS A 78 -3.61 -1.06 -10.92
C LYS A 78 -4.61 -0.84 -9.78
N ALA A 79 -4.14 -0.80 -8.53
CA ALA A 79 -5.00 -0.56 -7.38
C ALA A 79 -5.65 0.83 -7.44
N GLU A 80 -4.88 1.84 -7.85
CA GLU A 80 -5.36 3.22 -8.06
C GLU A 80 -6.36 3.32 -9.21
N GLN A 81 -6.17 2.53 -10.28
CA GLN A 81 -7.09 2.45 -11.42
C GLN A 81 -8.39 1.68 -11.12
N GLY A 82 -8.51 1.08 -9.94
CA GLY A 82 -9.74 0.44 -9.50
C GLY A 82 -9.70 -1.09 -9.51
N ASP A 83 -8.60 -1.74 -9.87
CA ASP A 83 -8.55 -3.21 -9.88
C ASP A 83 -8.76 -3.78 -8.48
N ALA A 84 -9.84 -4.55 -8.29
CA ALA A 84 -10.25 -5.02 -6.97
C ALA A 84 -9.24 -5.99 -6.35
N ALA A 85 -8.59 -6.85 -7.15
CA ALA A 85 -7.57 -7.77 -6.66
C ALA A 85 -6.29 -7.00 -6.26
N ALA A 86 -5.93 -5.97 -7.02
CA ALA A 86 -4.81 -5.10 -6.72
C ALA A 86 -5.04 -4.30 -5.42
N GLN A 87 -6.25 -3.75 -5.24
CA GLN A 87 -6.64 -3.09 -4.00
C GLN A 87 -6.60 -4.04 -2.80
N TYR A 88 -7.07 -5.28 -2.96
CA TYR A 88 -6.98 -6.30 -1.90
C TYR A 88 -5.53 -6.57 -1.49
N ALA A 89 -4.62 -6.80 -2.45
CA ALA A 89 -3.24 -7.09 -2.09
C ALA A 89 -2.49 -5.85 -1.60
N LEU A 90 -2.85 -4.63 -2.02
CA LEU A 90 -2.30 -3.40 -1.43
C LEU A 90 -2.74 -3.24 0.03
N GLY A 91 -4.02 -3.53 0.33
CA GLY A 91 -4.51 -3.63 1.69
C GLY A 91 -3.77 -4.68 2.52
N THR A 92 -3.37 -5.79 1.90
CA THR A 92 -2.55 -6.83 2.53
C THR A 92 -1.14 -6.35 2.84
N LYS A 93 -0.50 -5.61 1.93
CA LYS A 93 0.81 -4.99 2.17
C LYS A 93 0.77 -4.06 3.38
N TYR A 94 -0.22 -3.16 3.47
CA TYR A 94 -0.39 -2.27 4.62
C TYR A 94 -0.72 -3.03 5.91
N LYS A 95 -1.59 -4.05 5.86
CA LYS A 95 -1.94 -4.86 7.04
C LYS A 95 -0.72 -5.57 7.61
N ASN A 96 0.18 -6.04 6.76
CA ASN A 96 1.33 -6.87 7.15
C ASN A 96 2.64 -6.08 7.27
N GLY A 97 2.69 -4.82 6.82
CA GLY A 97 3.93 -4.05 6.72
C GLY A 97 4.91 -4.57 5.67
N GLN A 98 4.40 -5.10 4.54
CA GLN A 98 5.23 -5.69 3.48
C GLN A 98 5.62 -4.63 2.45
N GLY A 99 6.86 -4.15 2.50
CA GLY A 99 7.36 -3.07 1.62
C GLY A 99 6.83 -1.68 1.98
N VAL A 100 5.97 -1.57 2.99
CA VAL A 100 5.41 -0.32 3.55
C VAL A 100 5.34 -0.44 5.08
N GLU A 101 5.24 0.68 5.78
CA GLU A 101 4.97 0.65 7.22
C GLU A 101 3.58 0.02 7.49
N GLN A 102 3.49 -0.82 8.51
CA GLN A 102 2.22 -1.45 8.89
C GLN A 102 1.20 -0.37 9.28
N ASN A 103 0.05 -0.36 8.60
CA ASN A 103 -1.02 0.58 8.87
C ASN A 103 -2.39 -0.06 8.64
N TYR A 104 -3.08 -0.39 9.73
CA TYR A 104 -4.41 -0.99 9.65
C TYR A 104 -5.48 -0.04 9.11
N GLN A 105 -5.36 1.28 9.34
CA GLN A 105 -6.32 2.24 8.79
C GLN A 105 -6.21 2.33 7.27
N GLU A 106 -4.98 2.33 6.75
CA GLU A 106 -4.76 2.35 5.31
C GLU A 106 -5.17 1.02 4.67
N ALA A 107 -4.87 -0.11 5.33
CA ALA A 107 -5.37 -1.41 4.93
C ALA A 107 -6.90 -1.44 4.84
N LEU A 108 -7.60 -0.89 5.84
CA LEU A 108 -9.06 -0.82 5.87
C LEU A 108 -9.61 -0.08 4.64
N LYS A 109 -9.01 1.05 4.25
CA LYS A 109 -9.43 1.82 3.07
C LYS A 109 -9.31 0.98 1.79
N TRP A 110 -8.19 0.31 1.60
CA TRP A 110 -7.94 -0.51 0.41
C TRP A 110 -8.84 -1.75 0.36
N TYR A 111 -9.02 -2.44 1.49
CA TYR A 111 -9.99 -3.53 1.56
C TYR A 111 -11.42 -3.06 1.32
N THR A 112 -11.81 -1.87 1.81
CA THR A 112 -13.15 -1.31 1.56
C THR A 112 -13.39 -1.11 0.07
N LYS A 113 -12.45 -0.46 -0.63
CA LYS A 113 -12.53 -0.28 -2.10
C LYS A 113 -12.69 -1.61 -2.85
N SER A 114 -11.94 -2.64 -2.45
CA SER A 114 -12.03 -3.98 -3.06
C SER A 114 -13.34 -4.70 -2.72
N ALA A 115 -13.77 -4.61 -1.46
CA ALA A 115 -14.98 -5.25 -0.94
C ALA A 115 -16.26 -4.64 -1.52
N ASP A 116 -16.28 -3.33 -1.74
CA ASP A 116 -17.37 -2.59 -2.40
C ASP A 116 -17.58 -3.04 -3.85
N GLN A 117 -16.51 -3.48 -4.52
CA GLN A 117 -16.57 -4.07 -5.86
C GLN A 117 -17.00 -5.54 -5.85
N GLY A 118 -17.27 -6.13 -4.69
CA GLY A 118 -17.74 -7.50 -4.57
C GLY A 118 -16.64 -8.53 -4.29
N PHE A 119 -15.37 -8.12 -4.15
CA PHE A 119 -14.28 -9.08 -3.94
C PHE A 119 -14.45 -9.84 -2.61
N ALA A 120 -14.80 -11.11 -2.68
CA ALA A 120 -15.26 -11.89 -1.53
C ALA A 120 -14.20 -11.98 -0.41
N ASP A 121 -12.92 -12.14 -0.75
CA ASP A 121 -11.85 -12.19 0.25
C ASP A 121 -11.65 -10.85 0.95
N ALA A 122 -11.81 -9.73 0.24
CA ALA A 122 -11.77 -8.41 0.85
C ALA A 122 -12.96 -8.20 1.81
N GLN A 123 -14.15 -8.67 1.45
CA GLN A 123 -15.33 -8.64 2.32
C GLN A 123 -15.11 -9.48 3.59
N VAL A 124 -14.47 -10.66 3.48
CA VAL A 124 -14.12 -11.49 4.64
C VAL A 124 -13.16 -10.76 5.57
N ILE A 125 -12.09 -10.18 5.02
CA ILE A 125 -11.09 -9.47 5.81
C ILE A 125 -11.69 -8.21 6.45
N LEU A 126 -12.50 -7.46 5.72
CA LEU A 126 -13.16 -6.26 6.24
C LEU A 126 -14.09 -6.61 7.41
N GLY A 127 -14.86 -7.70 7.29
CA GLY A 127 -15.67 -8.22 8.39
C GLY A 127 -14.84 -8.58 9.62
N ALA A 128 -13.67 -9.21 9.42
CA ALA A 128 -12.75 -9.54 10.52
C ALA A 128 -12.13 -8.30 11.18
N MET A 129 -11.80 -7.26 10.40
CA MET A 129 -11.25 -6.01 10.92
C MET A 129 -12.27 -5.28 11.80
N TYR A 130 -13.54 -5.20 11.39
CA TYR A 130 -14.61 -4.66 12.22
C TYR A 130 -14.88 -5.51 13.46
N TYR A 131 -14.84 -6.84 13.34
CA TYR A 131 -15.01 -7.74 14.47
C TYR A 131 -13.90 -7.58 15.53
N ALA A 132 -12.65 -7.43 15.09
CA ALA A 132 -11.49 -7.32 15.96
C ALA A 132 -11.16 -5.88 16.37
N GLY A 133 -11.79 -4.87 15.75
CA GLY A 133 -11.43 -3.45 15.95
C GLY A 133 -10.04 -3.10 15.41
N GLN A 134 -9.63 -3.68 14.28
CA GLN A 134 -8.32 -3.43 13.67
C GLN A 134 -8.39 -2.28 12.67
N GLY A 135 -7.75 -1.16 12.99
CA GLY A 135 -7.77 0.04 12.15
C GLY A 135 -9.13 0.77 12.12
N VAL A 136 -10.11 0.25 12.86
CA VAL A 136 -11.46 0.81 13.03
C VAL A 136 -11.97 0.42 14.41
N GLY A 137 -12.96 1.13 14.95
CA GLY A 137 -13.64 0.69 16.17
C GLY A 137 -14.31 -0.67 15.97
N GLN A 138 -14.38 -1.47 17.05
CA GLN A 138 -15.09 -2.74 16.99
C GLN A 138 -16.57 -2.52 16.67
N ASP A 139 -17.06 -3.20 15.64
CA ASP A 139 -18.46 -3.15 15.23
C ASP A 139 -18.92 -4.52 14.72
N LYS A 140 -19.66 -5.24 15.57
CA LYS A 140 -20.19 -6.57 15.24
C LYS A 140 -21.31 -6.53 14.19
N VAL A 141 -22.01 -5.40 14.05
CA VAL A 141 -23.06 -5.24 13.03
C VAL A 141 -22.42 -5.07 11.66
N MET A 142 -21.37 -4.25 11.56
CA MET A 142 -20.59 -4.12 10.32
C MET A 142 -19.86 -5.41 9.97
N ALA A 143 -19.31 -6.13 10.96
CA ALA A 143 -18.73 -7.46 10.72
C ALA A 143 -19.75 -8.44 10.13
N PHE A 144 -20.94 -8.51 10.72
CA PHE A 144 -22.04 -9.33 10.22
C PHE A 144 -22.43 -8.96 8.78
N ALA A 145 -22.54 -7.66 8.48
CA ALA A 145 -22.91 -7.18 7.15
C ALA A 145 -21.90 -7.61 6.08
N TRP A 146 -20.60 -7.43 6.33
CA TRP A 146 -19.55 -7.79 5.38
C TRP A 146 -19.40 -9.30 5.19
N TRP A 147 -19.44 -10.08 6.27
CA TRP A 147 -19.44 -11.54 6.15
C TRP A 147 -20.69 -12.08 5.48
N SER A 148 -21.86 -11.45 5.67
CA SER A 148 -23.08 -11.83 4.96
C SER A 148 -22.94 -11.63 3.45
N LYS A 149 -22.35 -10.52 3.01
CA LYS A 149 -22.05 -10.31 1.57
C LYS A 149 -21.16 -11.40 1.00
N ALA A 150 -20.08 -11.77 1.70
CA ALA A 150 -19.17 -12.83 1.24
C ALA A 150 -19.84 -14.22 1.28
N ALA A 151 -20.64 -14.51 2.30
CA ALA A 151 -21.36 -15.77 2.45
C ALA A 151 -22.41 -15.98 1.36
N LEU A 152 -23.09 -14.92 0.92
CA LEU A 152 -24.01 -14.93 -0.23
C LEU A 152 -23.31 -15.30 -1.54
N GLN A 153 -22.00 -15.06 -1.64
CA GLN A 153 -21.16 -15.49 -2.76
C GLN A 153 -20.62 -16.92 -2.59
N GLY A 154 -21.03 -17.64 -1.55
CA GLY A 154 -20.58 -19.01 -1.27
C GLY A 154 -19.26 -19.11 -0.50
N ASN A 155 -18.73 -18.01 0.06
CA ASN A 155 -17.49 -18.05 0.82
C ASN A 155 -17.68 -18.80 2.16
N GLU A 156 -17.06 -19.97 2.31
CA GLU A 156 -17.17 -20.81 3.51
C GLU A 156 -16.58 -20.17 4.76
N ALA A 157 -15.49 -19.41 4.64
CA ALA A 157 -14.88 -18.74 5.77
C ALA A 157 -15.84 -17.68 6.34
N ALA A 158 -16.53 -16.95 5.48
CA ALA A 158 -17.55 -16.00 5.87
C ALA A 158 -18.72 -16.69 6.60
N GLN A 159 -19.22 -17.82 6.09
CA GLN A 159 -20.28 -18.59 6.73
C GLN A 159 -19.88 -19.09 8.13
N LYS A 160 -18.65 -19.60 8.28
CA LYS A 160 -18.11 -20.01 9.58
C LYS A 160 -18.02 -18.83 10.55
N SER A 161 -17.50 -17.69 10.09
CA SER A 161 -17.42 -16.47 10.89
C SER A 161 -18.79 -15.95 11.33
N LEU A 162 -19.81 -16.01 10.45
CA LEU A 162 -21.19 -15.66 10.81
C LEU A 162 -21.74 -16.58 11.89
N ASN A 163 -21.57 -17.89 11.75
CA ASN A 163 -22.04 -18.85 12.75
C ASN A 163 -21.39 -18.58 14.12
N MET A 164 -20.09 -18.31 14.14
CA MET A 164 -19.36 -17.94 15.36
C MET A 164 -19.89 -16.62 15.95
N LEU A 165 -20.05 -15.59 15.12
CA LEU A 165 -20.55 -14.28 15.55
C LEU A 165 -21.97 -14.37 16.12
N CYS A 166 -22.86 -15.14 15.48
CA CYS A 166 -24.23 -15.31 15.95
C CYS A 166 -24.31 -16.15 17.22
N ALA A 167 -23.39 -17.08 17.44
CA ALA A 167 -23.28 -17.83 18.68
C ALA A 167 -22.80 -16.93 19.83
N GLU A 168 -21.81 -16.07 19.60
CA GLU A 168 -21.27 -15.16 20.61
C GLU A 168 -22.20 -13.97 20.89
N SER A 169 -22.83 -13.42 19.85
CA SER A 169 -23.61 -12.19 19.94
C SER A 169 -24.90 -12.30 19.13
N PRO A 170 -25.91 -13.05 19.64
CA PRO A 170 -27.17 -13.29 18.93
C PRO A 170 -27.93 -12.00 18.54
N TRP A 171 -27.70 -10.89 19.24
CA TRP A 171 -28.31 -9.61 18.94
C TRP A 171 -27.80 -9.00 17.62
N ALA A 172 -26.51 -9.20 17.28
CA ALA A 172 -25.92 -8.62 16.08
C ALA A 172 -26.53 -9.22 14.80
N CYS A 173 -26.84 -10.52 14.81
CA CYS A 173 -27.44 -11.21 13.66
C CYS A 173 -28.93 -10.90 13.46
N LYS A 174 -29.62 -10.39 14.48
CA LYS A 174 -31.04 -10.00 14.38
C LYS A 174 -31.24 -8.65 13.66
N GLN A 175 -30.16 -7.88 13.46
CA GLN A 175 -30.19 -6.57 12.80
C GLN A 175 -30.31 -6.65 11.27
N GLU A 176 -30.32 -7.85 10.65
CA GLU A 176 -30.43 -7.99 9.18
C GLU A 176 -31.69 -7.32 8.59
N LYS A 177 -32.80 -7.28 9.36
CA LYS A 177 -34.06 -6.64 8.92
C LYS A 177 -34.00 -5.11 8.89
N SER A 178 -33.23 -4.46 9.77
CA SER A 178 -33.09 -3.00 9.80
C SER A 178 -32.17 -2.49 8.69
N LEU A 179 -31.12 -3.25 8.35
CA LEU A 179 -30.18 -2.91 7.29
C LEU A 179 -30.81 -2.91 5.88
N LYS A 180 -31.88 -3.68 5.65
CA LYS A 180 -32.58 -3.72 4.35
C LYS A 180 -33.63 -2.61 4.19
N SER A 181 -34.12 -2.01 5.28
CA SER A 181 -35.12 -0.93 5.20
C SER A 181 -34.52 0.46 5.09
N ASN A 182 -33.30 0.66 5.60
CA ASN A 182 -32.65 1.96 5.65
C ASN A 182 -31.42 1.93 4.75
N GLY A 183 -31.60 2.28 3.47
CA GLY A 183 -30.45 2.61 2.63
C GLY A 183 -29.56 3.62 3.35
N PHE A 184 -28.26 3.30 3.45
CA PHE A 184 -27.19 4.02 4.17
C PHE A 184 -27.47 5.52 4.35
N HIS A 185 -28.23 5.86 5.38
CA HIS A 185 -28.31 7.19 5.93
C HIS A 185 -28.27 7.06 7.44
N GLU A 186 -27.12 7.49 7.93
CA GLU A 186 -26.70 7.82 9.29
C GLU A 186 -27.85 8.23 10.21
N GLU A 187 -28.07 7.47 11.28
CA GLU A 187 -28.59 8.02 12.53
C GLU A 187 -28.04 7.21 13.70
N ALA A 188 -27.17 7.88 14.47
CA ALA A 188 -26.62 7.41 15.72
C ALA A 188 -27.72 7.36 16.78
N ASP A 189 -27.84 6.24 17.49
CA ASP A 189 -28.09 6.17 18.94
C ASP A 189 -28.43 4.73 19.34
N SER A 190 -27.41 3.97 19.75
CA SER A 190 -27.51 3.07 20.91
C SER A 190 -26.19 2.31 21.11
N VAL A 191 -25.49 2.64 22.18
CA VAL A 191 -24.40 1.81 22.72
C VAL A 191 -25.05 0.62 23.45
N PRO A 192 -24.82 -0.66 23.07
CA PRO A 192 -25.32 -1.79 23.84
C PRO A 192 -24.44 -2.02 25.09
N PRO A 193 -25.02 -2.49 26.21
CA PRO A 193 -24.34 -2.54 27.51
C PRO A 193 -23.27 -3.65 27.57
N ARG A 194 -22.26 -3.39 28.42
CA ARG A 194 -21.08 -4.23 28.71
C ARG A 194 -21.42 -5.61 29.26
#